data_AF-A0A9J6AWH7-F1
#
_entry.id   AF-A0A9J6AWH7-F1
#
_cell.length_a   1.000
_cell.length_b   1.000
_cell.length_c   1.000
_cell.angle_alpha   90.00
_cell.angle_beta   90.00
_cell.angle_gamma   90.00
#
_symmetry.space_group_name_H-M   'P 1'
#
loop_
_entity.id
_entity.type
_entity.pdbx_description
1 polymer ?
#
loop_
_entity_poly.entity_id
_entity_poly.type
_entity_poly.pdbx_seq_one_letter_code
_entity_poly.pdbx_strand_id
1 'polypeptide(L)'
;MEMKQLTRISSIDGLFLSLTKPFAWAQRALVWSGEAYLSYSLGALAVFVYIASYFFWFNNTAYPSEFYGPVGSEASQAQAFTFIVRDQRLGANVGSAQGPTGVFDLRPEKSFLKEKHAFLGYVCSIVGASKGSK
;
A
#
# COMPACT_ATOMS: atom_id res chain seq x y z
N MET A 1 -16.79 -10.40 -4.69
CA MET A 1 -18.06 -9.86 -4.17
C MET A 1 -18.52 -8.83 -5.18
N GLU A 2 -19.52 -9.17 -6.01
CA GLU A 2 -19.99 -8.31 -7.11
C GLU A 2 -20.50 -6.97 -6.58
N MET A 3 -20.20 -5.85 -7.27
CA MET A 3 -20.70 -4.50 -6.93
C MET A 3 -22.22 -4.47 -6.70
N LYS A 4 -22.95 -5.33 -7.43
CA LYS A 4 -24.41 -5.51 -7.30
C LYS A 4 -24.86 -6.03 -5.93
N GLN A 5 -23.99 -6.72 -5.18
CA GLN A 5 -24.32 -7.23 -3.85
C GLN A 5 -24.20 -6.14 -2.78
N LEU A 6 -23.16 -5.29 -2.87
CA LEU A 6 -22.96 -4.18 -1.94
C LEU A 6 -24.07 -3.14 -2.05
N THR A 7 -24.47 -2.79 -3.27
CA THR A 7 -25.60 -1.87 -3.49
C THR A 7 -26.89 -2.45 -2.91
N ARG A 8 -27.15 -3.75 -3.10
CA ARG A 8 -28.34 -4.41 -2.53
C ARG A 8 -28.40 -4.32 -1.01
N ILE A 9 -27.28 -4.55 -0.33
CA ILE A 9 -27.21 -4.49 1.14
C ILE A 9 -27.57 -3.07 1.61
N SER A 10 -26.93 -2.03 1.04
CA SER A 10 -27.20 -0.63 1.43
C SER A 10 -28.65 -0.19 1.21
N SER A 11 -29.33 -0.69 0.17
CA SER A 11 -30.74 -0.37 -0.09
C SER A 11 -31.69 -1.02 0.91
N ILE A 12 -31.40 -2.25 1.34
CA ILE A 12 -32.19 -2.98 2.34
C ILE A 12 -31.99 -2.34 3.72
N ASP A 13 -30.74 -2.00 4.07
CA ASP A 13 -30.42 -1.32 5.34
C ASP A 13 -31.08 0.07 5.42
N GLY A 14 -31.07 0.83 4.32
CA GLY A 14 -31.74 2.13 4.25
C GLY A 14 -33.26 2.03 4.45
N LEU A 15 -33.91 1.02 3.85
CA LEU A 15 -35.35 0.77 4.05
C LEU A 15 -35.65 0.37 5.50
N PHE A 16 -34.81 -0.49 6.08
CA PHE A 16 -34.96 -0.94 7.46
C PHE A 16 -34.86 0.22 8.46
N LEU A 17 -33.85 1.10 8.31
CA LEU A 17 -33.66 2.25 9.20
C LEU A 17 -34.78 3.29 9.07
N SER A 18 -35.44 3.40 7.91
CA SER A 18 -36.58 4.29 7.73
C SER A 18 -37.87 3.77 8.36
N LEU A 19 -38.07 2.45 8.40
CA LEU A 19 -39.31 1.83 8.89
C LEU A 19 -39.28 1.52 10.39
N THR A 20 -38.10 1.51 11.02
CA THR A 20 -37.93 1.09 12.41
C THR A 20 -37.54 2.24 13.33
N LYS A 21 -38.00 2.19 14.59
CA LYS A 21 -37.57 3.11 15.66
C LYS A 21 -36.35 2.50 16.38
N PRO A 22 -35.44 3.32 16.96
CA PRO A 22 -34.27 2.81 17.65
C PRO A 22 -34.69 1.92 18.82
N PHE A 23 -34.17 0.69 18.87
CA PHE A 23 -34.46 -0.28 19.92
C PHE A 23 -33.99 0.22 21.30
N ALA A 24 -34.65 -0.22 22.37
CA ALA A 24 -34.43 0.28 23.73
C ALA A 24 -32.99 0.11 24.25
N TRP A 25 -32.26 -0.92 23.78
CA TRP A 25 -30.86 -1.11 24.12
C TRP A 25 -29.94 -0.08 23.43
N ALA A 26 -30.20 0.23 22.15
CA ALA A 26 -29.44 1.21 21.39
C ALA A 26 -29.63 2.62 21.98
N GLN A 27 -30.85 2.93 22.42
CA GLN A 27 -31.17 4.18 23.11
C GLN A 27 -30.33 4.39 24.38
N ARG A 28 -30.00 3.32 25.10
CA ARG A 28 -29.23 3.39 26.36
C ARG A 28 -27.72 3.38 26.16
N ALA A 29 -27.23 2.82 25.06
CA ALA A 29 -25.80 2.64 24.81
C ALA A 29 -25.16 3.81 24.04
N LEU A 30 -25.95 4.54 23.24
CA LEU A 30 -25.44 5.60 22.36
C LEU A 30 -25.79 6.99 22.90
N VAL A 31 -24.95 7.96 22.55
CA VAL A 31 -25.18 9.38 22.87
C VAL A 31 -25.94 10.01 21.71
N TRP A 32 -27.15 10.50 21.96
CA TRP A 32 -28.05 11.09 20.96
C TRP A 32 -27.85 12.60 20.85
N SER A 33 -26.64 13.03 20.49
CA SER A 33 -26.26 14.44 20.31
C SER A 33 -25.65 14.67 18.94
N GLY A 34 -25.80 15.88 18.38
CA GLY A 34 -25.19 16.29 17.11
C GLY A 34 -23.67 16.03 17.06
N GLU A 35 -22.97 16.35 18.15
CA GLU A 35 -21.52 16.12 18.27
C GLU A 35 -21.16 14.64 18.31
N ALA A 36 -22.00 13.80 18.92
CA ALA A 36 -21.78 12.36 18.97
C ALA A 36 -21.88 11.73 17.57
N TYR A 37 -22.89 12.10 16.77
CA TYR A 37 -23.00 11.64 15.38
C TYR A 37 -21.79 12.06 14.53
N LEU A 38 -21.29 13.28 14.73
CA LEU A 38 -20.08 13.76 14.08
C LEU A 38 -18.87 12.90 14.48
N SER A 39 -18.73 12.60 15.78
CA SER A 39 -17.63 11.76 16.28
C SER A 39 -17.66 10.32 15.74
N TYR A 40 -18.84 9.72 15.59
CA TYR A 40 -18.98 8.38 15.01
C TYR A 40 -18.56 8.36 13.54
N SER A 41 -18.92 9.41 12.79
CA SER A 41 -18.54 9.58 11.39
C SER A 41 -17.03 9.79 11.22
N LEU A 42 -16.43 10.62 12.07
CA LEU A 42 -14.97 10.83 12.11
C LEU A 42 -14.21 9.54 12.47
N GLY A 43 -14.72 8.76 13.42
CA GLY A 43 -14.14 7.46 13.77
C GLY A 43 -14.16 6.48 12.59
N ALA A 44 -15.28 6.39 11.87
CA ALA A 44 -15.38 5.57 10.66
C ALA A 44 -14.42 6.06 9.56
N LEU A 45 -14.35 7.37 9.32
CA LEU A 45 -13.43 7.96 8.34
C LEU A 45 -11.96 7.69 8.68
N ALA A 46 -11.57 7.76 9.97
CA ALA A 46 -10.20 7.46 10.38
C ALA A 46 -9.79 6.03 9.99
N VAL A 47 -10.69 5.06 10.19
CA VAL A 47 -10.45 3.66 9.78
C VAL A 47 -10.42 3.53 8.26
N PHE A 48 -11.30 4.22 7.53
CA PHE A 48 -11.28 4.21 6.06
C PHE A 48 -9.97 4.76 5.50
N VAL A 49 -9.48 5.88 6.02
CA VAL A 49 -8.21 6.48 5.59
C VAL A 49 -7.03 5.59 5.94
N TYR A 50 -7.04 4.95 7.12
CA TYR A 50 -6.04 3.97 7.52
C TYR A 50 -5.99 2.81 6.51
N ILE A 51 -7.12 2.15 6.24
CA ILE A 51 -7.21 1.04 5.28
C ILE A 51 -6.79 1.50 3.88
N ALA A 52 -7.24 2.67 3.42
CA ALA A 52 -6.87 3.23 2.12
C ALA A 52 -5.36 3.46 1.98
N SER A 53 -4.68 3.87 3.06
CA SER A 53 -3.22 4.06 3.07
C SER A 53 -2.47 2.74 2.82
N TYR A 54 -2.92 1.64 3.44
CA TYR A 54 -2.36 0.31 3.15
C TYR A 54 -2.69 -0.16 1.74
N PHE A 55 -3.91 0.11 1.28
CA PHE A 55 -4.34 -0.28 -0.06
C PHE A 55 -3.51 0.40 -1.14
N PHE A 56 -3.24 1.71 -0.99
CA PHE A 56 -2.35 2.45 -1.86
C PHE A 56 -0.91 1.92 -1.85
N TRP A 57 -0.38 1.57 -0.67
CA TRP A 57 1.03 1.19 -0.54
C TRP A 57 1.36 -0.19 -1.11
N PHE A 58 0.43 -1.14 -1.01
CA PHE A 58 0.71 -2.55 -1.32
C PHE A 58 -0.07 -3.10 -2.52
N ASN A 59 -1.16 -2.47 -2.94
CA ASN A 59 -2.02 -3.03 -3.98
C ASN A 59 -1.68 -2.47 -5.36
N ASN A 60 -1.18 -3.31 -6.26
CA ASN A 60 -0.86 -2.96 -7.65
C ASN A 60 -2.00 -3.28 -8.65
N THR A 61 -3.08 -3.92 -8.21
CA THR A 61 -4.18 -4.37 -9.09
C THR A 61 -5.22 -3.28 -9.29
N ALA A 62 -5.65 -2.65 -8.19
CA ALA A 62 -6.51 -1.48 -8.23
C ALA A 62 -5.72 -0.19 -8.48
N TYR A 63 -4.44 -0.15 -8.06
CA TYR A 63 -3.51 0.95 -8.33
C TYR A 63 -2.36 0.46 -9.22
N PRO A 64 -2.56 0.40 -10.55
CA PRO A 64 -1.53 -0.02 -11.49
C PRO A 64 -0.26 0.82 -11.41
N SER A 65 0.89 0.13 -11.41
CA SER A 65 2.23 0.73 -11.26
C SER A 65 2.61 1.65 -12.43
N GLU A 66 1.96 1.49 -13.58
CA GLU A 66 2.14 2.30 -14.79
C GLU A 66 1.68 3.75 -14.58
N PHE A 67 0.68 3.96 -13.72
CA PHE A 67 0.11 5.28 -13.44
C PHE A 67 0.60 5.87 -12.12
N TYR A 68 0.85 5.02 -11.11
CA TYR A 68 1.17 5.45 -9.74
C TYR A 68 2.63 5.20 -9.32
N GLY A 69 3.45 4.62 -10.21
CA GLY A 69 4.82 4.23 -9.91
C GLY A 69 4.90 2.86 -9.23
N PRO A 70 6.09 2.24 -9.21
CA PRO A 70 6.28 0.91 -8.64
C PRO A 70 6.16 0.95 -7.12
N VAL A 71 5.46 -0.02 -6.53
CA VAL A 71 5.44 -0.17 -5.07
C VAL A 71 6.82 -0.60 -4.56
N GLY A 72 7.13 -0.34 -3.29
CA GLY A 72 8.46 -0.60 -2.73
C GLY A 72 8.94 -2.06 -2.87
N SER A 73 8.01 -3.03 -2.77
CA SER A 73 8.29 -4.45 -2.99
C SER A 73 8.56 -4.81 -4.45
N GLU A 74 7.96 -4.10 -5.39
CA GLU A 74 8.22 -4.27 -6.83
C GLU A 74 9.54 -3.62 -7.23
N ALA A 75 9.85 -2.44 -6.68
CA ALA A 75 11.10 -1.74 -6.94
C ALA A 75 12.31 -2.54 -6.44
N SER A 76 12.24 -3.11 -5.23
CA SER A 76 13.32 -3.92 -4.66
C SER A 76 13.53 -5.24 -5.40
N GLN A 77 12.46 -5.93 -5.81
CA GLN A 77 12.56 -7.13 -6.63
C GLN A 77 13.10 -6.83 -8.03
N ALA A 78 12.64 -5.75 -8.67
CA ALA A 78 13.16 -5.35 -9.97
C ALA A 78 14.65 -4.98 -9.91
N GLN A 79 15.08 -4.35 -8.82
CA GLN A 79 16.49 -4.06 -8.57
C GLN A 79 17.31 -5.37 -8.46
N ALA A 80 16.87 -6.34 -7.65
CA ALA A 80 17.55 -7.64 -7.57
C ALA A 80 17.61 -8.35 -8.93
N PHE A 81 16.51 -8.32 -9.69
CA PHE A 81 16.44 -8.93 -11.02
C PHE A 81 17.39 -8.30 -12.04
N THR A 82 17.56 -6.98 -12.02
CA THR A 82 18.53 -6.30 -12.91
C THR A 82 19.96 -6.79 -12.68
N PHE A 83 20.33 -7.11 -11.44
CA PHE A 83 21.66 -7.65 -11.13
C PHE A 83 21.82 -9.09 -11.56
N ILE A 84 20.80 -9.94 -11.33
CA ILE A 84 20.83 -11.34 -11.77
C ILE A 84 21.05 -11.41 -13.29
N VAL A 85 20.30 -10.62 -14.06
CA VAL A 85 20.45 -10.60 -15.52
C VAL A 85 21.79 -10.02 -15.95
N ARG A 86 22.30 -8.99 -15.26
CA ARG A 86 23.62 -8.42 -15.53
C ARG A 86 24.72 -9.46 -15.31
N ASP A 87 24.68 -10.18 -14.20
CA ASP A 87 25.74 -11.11 -13.81
C ASP A 87 25.69 -12.40 -14.66
N GLN A 88 24.50 -12.86 -15.05
CA GLN A 88 24.35 -13.90 -16.07
C GLN A 88 24.95 -13.50 -17.42
N ARG A 89 24.75 -12.25 -17.86
CA ARG A 89 25.34 -11.72 -19.11
C ARG A 89 26.86 -11.59 -19.05
N LEU A 90 27.41 -11.35 -17.85
CA LEU A 90 28.87 -11.30 -17.61
C LEU A 90 29.48 -12.71 -17.44
N GLY A 91 28.70 -13.78 -17.62
CA GLY A 91 29.16 -15.16 -17.55
C GLY A 91 29.28 -15.71 -16.12
N ALA A 92 28.78 -15.00 -15.11
CA ALA A 92 28.75 -15.50 -13.75
C ALA A 92 27.61 -16.50 -13.56
N ASN A 93 27.91 -17.66 -12.97
CA ASN A 93 26.89 -18.62 -12.57
C ASN A 93 26.20 -18.11 -11.30
N VAL A 94 25.11 -17.35 -11.50
CA VAL A 94 24.31 -16.81 -10.40
C VAL A 94 23.87 -17.91 -9.44
N GLY A 95 23.51 -19.11 -9.92
CA GLY A 95 23.00 -20.20 -9.08
C GLY A 95 23.95 -20.73 -8.00
N SER A 96 25.26 -20.50 -8.16
CA SER A 96 26.31 -20.95 -7.23
C SER A 96 27.15 -19.79 -6.67
N ALA A 97 26.77 -18.53 -6.93
CA ALA A 97 27.50 -17.37 -6.45
C ALA A 97 27.24 -17.17 -4.95
N GLN A 98 28.22 -17.53 -4.12
CA GLN A 98 28.14 -17.35 -2.67
C GLN A 98 28.72 -16.00 -2.26
N GLY A 99 27.94 -15.24 -1.51
CA GLY A 99 28.27 -13.89 -1.08
C GLY A 99 29.13 -13.84 0.18
N PRO A 100 29.56 -12.63 0.58
CA PRO A 100 30.49 -12.41 1.69
C PRO A 100 30.00 -12.93 3.05
N THR A 101 28.69 -13.10 3.21
CA THR A 101 28.04 -13.60 4.42
C THR A 101 27.65 -15.08 4.32
N GLY A 102 28.09 -15.79 3.28
CA GLY A 102 27.79 -17.21 3.07
C GLY A 102 26.39 -17.49 2.48
N VAL A 103 25.55 -16.47 2.30
CA VAL A 103 24.29 -16.52 1.53
C VAL A 103 24.52 -16.06 0.09
N PHE A 104 23.56 -16.28 -0.81
CA PHE A 104 23.65 -15.93 -2.23
C PHE A 104 24.15 -14.47 -2.46
N ASP A 105 25.16 -14.28 -3.32
CA ASP A 105 25.78 -12.96 -3.53
C ASP A 105 24.89 -12.06 -4.39
N LEU A 106 24.11 -11.20 -3.73
CA LEU A 106 23.46 -10.05 -4.36
C LEU A 106 24.05 -8.78 -3.75
N ARG A 107 25.29 -8.42 -4.11
CA ARG A 107 25.87 -7.15 -3.68
C ARG A 107 25.22 -5.99 -4.47
N PRO A 108 24.49 -5.06 -3.83
CA PRO A 108 23.90 -3.93 -4.54
C PRO A 108 25.00 -2.91 -4.88
N GLU A 109 25.51 -2.98 -6.10
CA GLU A 109 26.20 -1.85 -6.72
C GLU A 109 25.16 -0.97 -7.41
N LYS A 110 25.09 0.32 -7.06
CA LYS A 110 24.01 1.24 -7.44
C LYS A 110 23.80 1.32 -8.97
N SER A 111 22.87 0.54 -9.52
CA SER A 111 22.53 0.59 -10.95
C SER A 111 21.31 1.48 -11.22
N PHE A 112 21.69 2.67 -11.67
CA PHE A 112 21.05 3.91 -12.09
C PHE A 112 19.65 4.00 -12.75
N LEU A 113 18.86 2.96 -13.05
CA LEU A 113 17.69 3.17 -13.96
C LEU A 113 16.30 2.74 -13.49
N LYS A 114 16.13 2.21 -12.27
CA LYS A 114 14.78 2.07 -11.63
C LYS A 114 14.63 2.80 -10.29
N GLU A 115 15.73 3.33 -9.77
CA GLU A 115 15.81 4.06 -8.49
C GLU A 115 15.14 5.44 -8.53
N LYS A 116 14.98 6.05 -9.73
CA LYS A 116 14.47 7.42 -9.85
C LYS A 116 12.97 7.59 -9.52
N HIS A 117 12.20 6.51 -9.53
CA HIS A 117 10.75 6.54 -9.28
C HIS A 117 10.33 5.81 -7.99
N ALA A 118 11.30 5.33 -7.19
CA ALA A 118 10.97 4.75 -5.89
C ALA A 118 10.40 5.84 -4.98
N PHE A 119 9.29 5.54 -4.31
CA PHE A 119 8.55 6.41 -3.38
C PHE A 119 9.33 6.68 -2.08
N LEU A 120 10.55 7.23 -2.19
CA LEU A 120 11.46 7.45 -1.05
C LEU A 120 11.63 8.93 -0.70
N GLY A 121 10.94 9.85 -1.40
CA GLY A 121 11.00 11.28 -1.15
C GLY A 121 9.63 11.88 -0.86
N TYR A 122 9.20 11.93 0.41
CA TYR A 122 7.89 12.49 0.77
C TYR A 122 7.93 13.77 1.63
N VAL A 123 9.09 14.17 2.18
CA VAL A 123 9.18 15.34 3.07
C VAL A 123 9.81 16.58 2.40
N CYS A 124 10.50 16.43 1.26
CA CYS A 124 11.20 17.55 0.60
C CYS A 124 11.28 17.43 -0.94
N SER A 125 10.52 16.53 -1.58
CA SER A 125 10.66 16.21 -3.02
C SER A 125 12.10 15.89 -3.47
N ILE A 126 13.01 15.57 -2.53
CA ILE A 126 14.37 15.16 -2.83
C ILE A 126 14.29 13.73 -3.35
N VAL A 127 14.37 13.61 -4.68
CA VAL A 127 14.46 12.32 -5.37
C VAL A 127 15.85 11.74 -5.12
N GLY A 128 15.89 10.64 -4.36
CA GLY A 128 17.08 9.80 -4.21
C GLY A 128 17.88 10.04 -2.93
N ALA A 129 18.39 8.96 -2.35
CA ALA A 129 19.36 9.01 -1.27
C ALA A 129 20.70 9.54 -1.81
N SER A 130 20.93 10.86 -1.70
CA SER A 130 22.24 11.47 -1.95
C SER A 130 23.27 10.86 -0.99
N LYS A 131 24.10 9.94 -1.49
CA LYS A 131 25.26 9.45 -0.74
C LYS A 131 26.46 10.31 -1.14
N GLY A 132 26.94 11.08 -0.17
CA GLY A 132 28.18 11.84 -0.25
C GLY A 132 29.35 10.97 -0.70
N SER A 133 30.15 11.55 -1.59
CA SER A 133 31.44 11.06 -2.05
C SER A 133 32.45 11.16 -0.90
N LYS A 134 33.10 10.05 -0.57
CA LYS A 134 34.48 10.05 -0.08
C LYS A 134 35.30 9.24 -1.07
#